data_AF-A0A4Q6BDW4-F1
#
_entry.id   AF-A0A4Q6BDW4-F1
#
_cell.length_a   1.000
_cell.length_b   1.000
_cell.length_c   1.000
_cell.angle_alpha   90.00
_cell.angle_beta   90.00
_cell.angle_gamma   90.00
#
_symmetry.space_group_name_H-M   'P 1'
#
loop_
_entity.id
_entity.type
_entity.pdbx_description
1 polymer ?
#
loop_
_entity_poly.entity_id
_entity_poly.type
_entity_poly.pdbx_seq_one_letter_code
_entity_poly.pdbx_strand_id
1 'polypeptide(L)'
;MKRQTIAQSPSNIAFIKYMGKIDSSRNAPANSSISLTLDSLSSYVSLTDAEQLSGQGESRFIWKGEKPATVPGDSPHLSASGIEKFTKFCGKLSSQAPSLLKSFGIEPRDLPAAIEIRTSNT
;
A
#
# COMPACT_ATOMS: atom_id res chain seq x y z
N MET A 1 5.44 -22.08 8.03
CA MET A 1 5.17 -20.90 8.86
C MET A 1 4.78 -19.75 7.94
N LYS A 2 3.63 -19.10 8.13
CA LYS A 2 3.20 -17.98 7.25
C LYS A 2 4.06 -16.75 7.56
N ARG A 3 4.68 -16.16 6.54
CA ARG A 3 5.45 -14.92 6.69
C ARG A 3 4.49 -13.74 6.80
N GLN A 4 4.85 -12.78 7.63
CA GLN A 4 4.12 -11.52 7.79
C GLN A 4 5.11 -10.36 7.73
N THR A 5 4.78 -9.33 6.96
CA THR A 5 5.51 -8.06 6.92
C THR A 5 4.56 -6.93 7.27
N ILE A 6 4.97 -6.07 8.20
CA ILE A 6 4.22 -4.88 8.60
C ILE A 6 5.02 -3.65 8.20
N ALA A 7 4.36 -2.72 7.52
CA ALA A 7 4.90 -1.41 7.18
C ALA A 7 4.06 -0.32 7.84
N GLN A 8 4.72 0.73 8.31
CA GLN A 8 4.11 1.94 8.86
C GLN A 8 4.49 3.12 7.97
N SER A 9 3.53 4.02 7.72
CA SER A 9 3.76 5.30 7.05
C SER A 9 3.13 6.43 7.87
N PRO A 10 3.90 7.45 8.31
CA PRO A 10 3.34 8.61 8.97
C PRO A 10 2.61 9.53 7.98
N SER A 11 1.61 10.24 8.47
CA SER A 11 0.98 11.36 7.77
C SER A 11 1.87 12.60 7.83
N ASN A 12 1.60 13.57 6.96
CA ASN A 12 2.31 14.83 6.95
C ASN A 12 1.36 16.01 6.69
N ILE A 13 1.76 17.20 7.15
CA ILE A 13 1.03 18.46 6.90
C ILE A 13 1.95 19.41 6.14
N ALA A 14 1.50 19.84 4.96
CA ALA A 14 2.26 20.74 4.11
C ALA A 14 2.26 22.19 4.65
N PHE A 15 3.45 22.78 4.80
CA PHE A 15 3.65 24.20 5.05
C PHE A 15 3.69 25.00 3.75
N ILE A 16 4.50 24.54 2.78
CA ILE A 16 4.43 25.00 1.39
C ILE A 16 3.60 23.97 0.64
N LYS A 17 2.42 24.39 0.19
CA LYS A 17 1.40 23.48 -0.35
C LYS A 17 1.83 22.94 -1.72
N TYR A 18 1.67 21.63 -1.89
CA TYR A 18 1.56 21.04 -3.23
C TYR A 18 0.21 21.45 -3.81
N MET A 19 0.19 22.31 -4.83
CA MET A 19 -1.06 22.80 -5.43
C MET A 19 -0.94 22.92 -6.95
N GLY A 20 -1.82 22.21 -7.66
CA GLY A 20 -1.79 22.15 -9.11
C GLY A 20 -0.84 21.08 -9.66
N LYS A 21 -1.06 20.70 -10.92
CA LYS A 21 -0.26 19.71 -11.64
C LYS A 21 0.14 20.28 -12.99
N ILE A 22 1.42 20.16 -13.34
CA ILE A 22 1.88 20.44 -14.73
C ILE A 22 1.49 19.26 -15.63
N ASP A 23 1.55 18.04 -15.12
CA ASP A 23 1.13 16.83 -15.84
C ASP A 23 0.30 15.90 -14.95
N SER A 24 -0.99 15.83 -15.26
CA SER A 24 -1.96 15.00 -14.54
C SER A 24 -1.75 13.49 -14.75
N SER A 25 -1.16 13.07 -15.87
CA SER A 25 -0.94 11.65 -16.17
C SER A 25 0.17 11.05 -15.31
N ARG A 26 1.17 11.87 -14.96
CA ARG A 26 2.34 11.50 -14.15
C ARG A 26 2.23 11.91 -12.68
N ASN A 27 1.15 12.59 -12.30
CA ASN A 27 1.01 13.26 -11.00
C ASN A 27 2.19 14.22 -10.71
N ALA A 28 2.66 14.95 -11.72
CA ALA A 28 3.78 15.88 -11.55
C ALA A 28 3.31 17.24 -10.97
N PRO A 29 3.92 17.74 -9.88
CA PRO A 29 3.57 19.02 -9.27
C PRO A 29 3.76 20.20 -10.21
N ALA A 30 2.96 21.27 -10.02
CA ALA A 30 3.28 22.58 -10.57
C ALA A 30 4.37 23.34 -9.79
N ASN A 31 4.53 23.01 -8.51
CA ASN A 31 5.52 23.62 -7.63
C ASN A 31 6.07 22.60 -6.63
N SER A 32 7.27 22.87 -6.13
CA SER A 32 7.82 22.12 -5.00
C SER A 32 7.02 22.40 -3.73
N SER A 33 7.00 21.43 -2.81
CA SER A 33 6.30 21.50 -1.53
C SER A 33 7.21 21.09 -0.37
N ILE A 34 6.92 21.59 0.83
CA ILE A 34 7.58 21.16 2.06
C ILE A 34 6.51 20.84 3.11
N SER A 35 6.68 19.74 3.83
CA SER A 35 5.73 19.27 4.85
C SER A 35 6.43 18.83 6.12
N LEU A 36 5.68 18.85 7.22
CA LEU A 36 6.06 18.27 8.50
C LEU A 36 5.47 16.86 8.60
N THR A 37 6.32 15.87 8.82
CA THR A 37 5.90 14.52 9.19
C THR A 37 5.35 14.53 10.61
N LEU A 38 4.20 13.89 10.83
CA LEU A 38 3.56 13.78 12.14
C LEU A 38 3.93 12.44 12.80
N ASP A 39 4.23 12.46 14.09
CA ASP A 39 4.73 11.27 14.80
C ASP A 39 3.64 10.23 15.09
N SER A 40 2.40 10.67 15.36
CA SER A 40 1.35 9.79 15.93
C SER A 40 0.16 9.52 15.01
N LEU A 41 0.12 10.13 13.82
CA LEU A 41 -0.93 9.91 12.82
C LEU A 41 -0.37 9.04 11.70
N SER A 42 -0.54 7.72 11.81
CA SER A 42 0.11 6.75 10.93
C SER A 42 -0.88 5.78 10.30
N SER A 43 -0.55 5.34 9.09
CA SER A 43 -1.18 4.20 8.44
C SER A 43 -0.28 2.98 8.53
N TYR A 44 -0.87 1.84 8.82
CA TYR A 44 -0.23 0.54 8.91
C TYR A 44 -0.80 -0.38 7.83
N VAL A 45 0.09 -1.15 7.21
CA VAL A 45 -0.28 -2.22 6.27
C VAL A 45 0.45 -3.49 6.68
N SER A 46 -0.30 -4.57 6.85
CA SER A 46 0.23 -5.91 7.06
C SER A 46 -0.04 -6.76 5.82
N LEU A 47 1.01 -7.41 5.34
CA LEU A 47 0.98 -8.40 4.27
C LEU A 47 1.32 -9.76 4.85
N THR A 48 0.43 -10.74 4.68
CA THR A 48 0.63 -12.11 5.17
C THR A 48 0.51 -13.09 4.01
N ASP A 49 1.48 -14.01 3.89
CA ASP A 49 1.46 -15.05 2.88
C ASP A 49 0.23 -15.97 3.05
N ALA A 50 -0.44 -16.27 1.94
CA ALA A 50 -1.56 -17.20 1.89
C ALA A 50 -1.35 -18.28 0.81
N GLU A 51 -1.79 -19.50 1.13
CA GLU A 51 -1.55 -20.71 0.33
C GLU A 51 -2.59 -20.92 -0.77
N GLN A 52 -3.77 -20.28 -0.66
CA GLN A 52 -4.87 -20.42 -1.62
C GLN A 52 -5.29 -19.07 -2.18
N LEU A 53 -5.51 -19.02 -3.49
CA LEU A 53 -6.31 -17.99 -4.13
C LEU A 53 -7.76 -18.20 -3.69
N SER A 54 -8.35 -17.25 -2.97
CA SER A 54 -9.76 -17.33 -2.62
C SER A 54 -10.61 -17.00 -3.85
N GLY A 55 -11.28 -17.99 -4.43
CA GLY A 55 -12.35 -17.80 -5.41
C GLY A 55 -11.90 -17.40 -6.83
N GLN A 56 -12.70 -17.82 -7.82
CA GLN A 56 -12.41 -17.67 -9.24
C GLN A 56 -12.26 -16.21 -9.67
N GLY A 57 -11.04 -15.86 -10.09
CA GLY A 57 -10.77 -14.67 -10.89
C GLY A 57 -10.85 -13.34 -10.14
N GLU A 58 -9.70 -12.82 -9.72
CA GLU A 58 -9.26 -11.42 -9.85
C GLU A 58 -8.43 -10.99 -8.63
N SER A 59 -7.12 -10.85 -8.86
CA SER A 59 -6.06 -10.44 -7.92
C SER A 59 -5.59 -11.47 -6.87
N ARG A 60 -4.26 -11.66 -6.82
CA ARG A 60 -3.57 -12.41 -5.75
C ARG A 60 -3.59 -11.69 -4.39
N PHE A 61 -4.12 -10.47 -4.34
CA PHE A 61 -4.17 -9.62 -3.15
C PHE A 61 -5.57 -9.64 -2.57
N ILE A 62 -5.71 -10.16 -1.35
CA ILE A 62 -6.97 -10.40 -0.66
C ILE A 62 -7.13 -9.38 0.46
N TRP A 63 -8.06 -8.45 0.31
CA TRP A 63 -8.39 -7.48 1.37
C TRP A 63 -9.18 -8.16 2.48
N LYS A 64 -8.69 -8.09 3.72
CA LYS A 64 -9.36 -8.70 4.88
C LYS A 64 -10.29 -7.76 5.64
N GLY A 65 -10.16 -6.44 5.45
CA GLY A 65 -11.02 -5.44 6.12
C GLY A 65 -10.91 -5.39 7.64
N GLU A 66 -9.87 -6.01 8.20
CA GLU A 66 -9.62 -6.09 9.63
C GLU A 66 -8.24 -5.58 9.97
N LYS A 67 -8.03 -5.19 11.23
CA LYS A 67 -6.77 -4.61 11.68
C LYS A 67 -5.76 -5.72 11.94
N PRO A 68 -4.46 -5.48 11.69
CA PRO A 68 -3.43 -6.38 12.19
C PRO A 68 -3.47 -6.42 13.72
N ALA A 69 -3.32 -7.61 14.33
CA ALA A 69 -3.46 -7.79 15.77
C ALA A 69 -2.44 -6.99 16.61
N THR A 70 -1.29 -6.67 16.03
CA THR A 70 -0.13 -6.09 16.71
C THR A 70 0.04 -4.58 16.50
N VAL A 71 -0.89 -3.92 15.79
CA VAL A 71 -0.78 -2.48 15.48
C VAL A 71 -1.91 -1.67 16.14
N PRO A 72 -1.65 -0.41 16.53
CA PRO A 72 -2.66 0.48 17.11
C PRO A 72 -3.64 0.98 16.04
N GLY A 73 -4.77 1.51 16.50
CA GLY A 73 -5.79 2.13 15.64
C GLY A 73 -6.87 1.17 15.14
N ASP A 74 -7.58 1.60 14.11
CA ASP A 74 -8.73 0.92 13.52
C ASP A 74 -8.58 0.77 12.00
N SER A 75 -9.22 -0.24 11.42
CA SER A 75 -9.21 -0.42 9.97
C SER A 75 -10.16 0.55 9.28
N PRO A 76 -9.72 1.24 8.21
CA PRO A 76 -10.62 2.05 7.42
C PRO A 76 -11.66 1.17 6.72
N HIS A 77 -12.91 1.61 6.73
CA HIS A 77 -13.98 1.01 5.94
C HIS A 77 -13.88 1.47 4.49
N LEU A 78 -13.47 0.56 3.59
CA LEU A 78 -13.45 0.81 2.15
C LEU A 78 -14.74 0.30 1.49
N SER A 79 -15.24 1.04 0.50
CA SER A 79 -16.30 0.56 -0.39
C SER A 79 -15.78 -0.59 -1.28
N ALA A 80 -16.69 -1.37 -1.88
CA ALA A 80 -16.32 -2.43 -2.83
C ALA A 80 -15.42 -1.91 -3.98
N SER A 81 -15.78 -0.76 -4.57
CA SER A 81 -14.98 -0.12 -5.61
C SER A 81 -13.64 0.43 -5.10
N GLY A 82 -13.56 0.80 -3.82
CA GLY A 82 -12.30 1.16 -3.16
C GLY A 82 -11.37 -0.03 -3.00
N ILE A 83 -11.92 -1.18 -2.56
CA ILE A 83 -11.18 -2.44 -2.42
C ILE A 83 -10.65 -2.88 -3.80
N GLU A 84 -11.48 -2.87 -4.84
CA GLU A 84 -11.08 -3.23 -6.21
C GLU A 84 -9.95 -2.33 -6.74
N LYS A 85 -10.07 -1.00 -6.58
CA LYS A 85 -9.02 -0.06 -6.98
C LYS A 85 -7.71 -0.34 -6.26
N PHE A 86 -7.78 -0.60 -4.96
CA PHE A 86 -6.61 -0.88 -4.14
C PHE A 86 -5.92 -2.19 -4.53
N THR A 87 -6.66 -3.29 -4.64
CA THR A 87 -6.08 -4.60 -5.02
C THR A 87 -5.54 -4.59 -6.45
N LYS A 88 -6.18 -3.87 -7.38
CA LYS A 88 -5.66 -3.65 -8.73
C LYS A 88 -4.35 -2.86 -8.72
N PHE A 89 -4.25 -1.84 -7.88
CA PHE A 89 -3.01 -1.07 -7.70
C PHE A 89 -1.88 -1.94 -7.13
N CYS A 90 -2.15 -2.77 -6.13
CA CYS A 90 -1.18 -3.76 -5.62
C CYS A 90 -0.71 -4.71 -6.73
N GLY A 91 -1.62 -5.20 -7.57
CA GLY A 91 -1.29 -6.00 -8.76
C GLY A 91 -0.34 -5.29 -9.72
N LYS A 92 -0.60 -4.02 -10.03
CA LYS A 92 0.28 -3.18 -10.87
C LYS A 92 1.64 -2.96 -10.23
N LEU A 93 1.70 -2.65 -8.93
CA LEU A 93 2.98 -2.49 -8.22
C LEU A 93 3.78 -3.78 -8.22
N SER A 94 3.14 -4.92 -7.99
CA SER A 94 3.79 -6.22 -7.96
C SER A 94 4.45 -6.60 -9.29
N SER A 95 3.90 -6.14 -10.43
CA SER A 95 4.49 -6.40 -11.75
C SER A 95 5.57 -5.39 -12.14
N GLN A 96 5.47 -4.15 -11.66
CA GLN A 96 6.37 -3.05 -12.03
C GLN A 96 7.55 -2.88 -11.06
N ALA A 97 7.37 -3.20 -9.78
CA ALA A 97 8.40 -3.00 -8.76
C ALA A 97 9.70 -3.78 -9.04
N PRO A 98 9.69 -5.05 -9.51
CA PRO A 98 10.93 -5.77 -9.78
C PRO A 98 11.87 -5.06 -10.76
N SER A 99 11.34 -4.51 -11.86
CA SER A 99 12.17 -3.80 -12.85
C SER A 99 12.69 -2.47 -12.31
N LEU A 100 11.89 -1.76 -11.51
CA LEU A 100 12.30 -0.53 -10.82
C LEU A 100 13.38 -0.81 -9.78
N LEU A 101 13.22 -1.83 -8.95
CA LEU A 101 14.12 -2.15 -7.84
C LEU A 101 15.46 -2.72 -8.33
N LYS A 102 15.46 -3.41 -9.47
CA LYS A 102 16.68 -3.92 -10.10
C LYS A 102 17.68 -2.81 -10.45
N SER A 103 17.21 -1.61 -10.83
CA SER A 103 18.13 -0.48 -11.11
C SER A 103 18.86 0.03 -9.86
N PHE A 104 18.34 -0.31 -8.67
CA PHE A 104 18.96 -0.03 -7.37
C PHE A 104 19.70 -1.24 -6.79
N GLY A 105 19.90 -2.31 -7.58
CA GLY A 105 20.59 -3.53 -7.12
C GLY A 105 19.78 -4.37 -6.13
N ILE A 106 18.46 -4.17 -6.06
CA ILE A 106 17.58 -4.94 -5.18
C ILE A 106 16.95 -6.08 -5.98
N GLU A 107 17.37 -7.30 -5.68
CA GLU A 107 16.83 -8.48 -6.33
C GLU A 107 15.39 -8.80 -5.86
N PRO A 108 14.46 -9.08 -6.78
CA PRO A 108 13.10 -9.44 -6.43
C PRO A 108 13.07 -10.80 -5.73
N ARG A 109 12.13 -10.96 -4.80
CA ARG A 109 11.86 -12.22 -4.11
C ARG A 109 10.67 -12.91 -4.74
N ASP A 110 10.63 -14.24 -4.62
CA ASP A 110 9.46 -15.01 -4.97
C ASP A 110 8.25 -14.60 -4.12
N LEU A 111 7.16 -14.31 -4.82
CA LEU A 111 5.90 -13.94 -4.21
C LEU A 111 5.07 -15.20 -3.93
N PRO A 112 4.33 -15.23 -2.80
CA PRO A 112 3.40 -16.32 -2.53
C PRO A 112 2.26 -16.34 -3.55
N ALA A 113 1.53 -17.46 -3.59
CA ALA A 113 0.35 -17.62 -4.46
C ALA A 113 -0.73 -16.56 -4.18
N ALA A 114 -0.92 -16.21 -2.91
CA ALA A 114 -1.81 -15.14 -2.49
C ALA A 114 -1.21 -14.35 -1.30
N ILE A 115 -1.67 -13.11 -1.13
CA ILE A 115 -1.27 -12.21 -0.07
C ILE A 115 -2.53 -11.64 0.58
N GLU A 116 -2.70 -11.89 1.88
CA GLU A 116 -3.72 -11.23 2.68
C GLU A 116 -3.25 -9.84 3.10
N ILE A 117 -4.12 -8.84 2.93
CA ILE A 117 -3.86 -7.46 3.30
C ILE A 117 -4.78 -7.05 4.45
N ARG A 118 -4.17 -6.53 5.51
CA ARG A 118 -4.83 -5.89 6.65
C ARG A 118 -4.29 -4.48 6.80
N THR A 119 -5.12 -3.53 7.23
CA THR A 119 -4.71 -2.14 7.39
C THR A 119 -5.23 -1.55 8.68
N SER A 120 -4.57 -0.50 9.17
CA SER A 120 -5.04 0.25 10.33
C SER A 120 -4.54 1.69 10.28
N ASN A 121 -5.32 2.63 10.79
CA ASN A 121 -4.94 4.02 10.96
C ASN A 121 -5.09 4.43 12.42
N THR A 122 -4.14 5.21 12.94
CA THR A 122 -4.24 5.88 14.24
C THR A 122 -4.81 7.29 14.12
#